data_AF-A0A424Q5Z8-F1
#
_entry.id   AF-A0A424Q5Z8-F1
#
_cell.length_a   1.000
_cell.length_b   1.000
_cell.length_c   1.000
_cell.angle_alpha   90.00
_cell.angle_beta   90.00
_cell.angle_gamma   90.00
#
_symmetry.space_group_name_H-M   'P 1'
#
loop_
_entity.id
_entity.type
_entity.pdbx_description
1 polymer ?
#
loop_
_entity_poly.entity_id
_entity_poly.type
_entity_poly.pdbx_seq_one_letter_code
_entity_poly.pdbx_strand_id
1 'polypeptide(L)' 'MSGQKKSKTFGGTSLPLESIVHEDYEIKSLKHGNTGLVLYKYPSRLYNWEGCWTSCLESARTGVEKFLQQINNKKTSK' A
#
# COMPACT_ATOMS: atom_id res chain seq x y z
N MET A 1 -32.51 2.80 -27.68
CA MET A 1 -32.72 3.16 -26.27
C MET A 1 -32.63 1.90 -25.41
N SER A 2 -31.93 2.00 -24.28
CA SER A 2 -32.12 1.19 -23.06
C SER A 2 -31.72 -0.30 -23.14
N GLY A 3 -30.77 -0.81 -22.38
CA GLY A 3 -29.95 -0.25 -21.33
C GLY A 3 -28.97 -1.32 -20.90
N GLN A 4 -27.68 -0.98 -20.90
CA GLN A 4 -26.68 -1.82 -20.26
C GLN A 4 -27.00 -1.83 -18.76
N LYS A 5 -27.68 -2.88 -18.30
CA LYS A 5 -27.75 -3.22 -16.89
C LYS A 5 -26.33 -3.56 -16.47
N LYS A 6 -25.56 -2.53 -16.10
CA LYS A 6 -24.31 -2.69 -15.37
C LYS A 6 -24.71 -3.27 -14.02
N SER A 7 -24.63 -4.59 -13.96
CA SER A 7 -24.76 -5.38 -12.76
C SER A 7 -23.99 -4.66 -11.66
N LYS A 8 -24.71 -4.19 -10.64
CA LYS A 8 -24.11 -3.69 -9.41
C LYS A 8 -23.35 -4.88 -8.82
N THR A 9 -22.07 -5.02 -9.17
CA THR A 9 -21.20 -6.02 -8.56
C THR A 9 -21.05 -5.61 -7.11
N PHE A 10 -21.79 -6.32 -6.26
CA PHE A 10 -21.65 -6.28 -4.81
C PHE A 10 -20.24 -6.81 -4.50
N GLY A 11 -19.37 -5.94 -3.99
CA GLY A 11 -17.91 -6.14 -3.96
C GLY A 11 -17.25 -5.46 -5.16
N GLY A 12 -16.94 -4.17 -5.02
CA GLY A 12 -16.31 -3.40 -6.08
C GLY A 12 -14.95 -3.98 -6.49
N THR A 13 -14.58 -3.83 -7.76
CA THR A 13 -13.20 -4.07 -8.21
C THR A 13 -12.25 -3.20 -7.40
N SER A 14 -11.13 -3.75 -6.95
CA SER A 14 -10.12 -2.93 -6.29
C SER A 14 -9.52 -1.94 -7.28
N LEU A 15 -9.52 -0.66 -6.91
CA LEU A 15 -9.06 0.40 -7.79
C LEU A 15 -7.63 0.79 -7.37
N PRO A 16 -6.63 0.65 -8.26
CA PRO A 16 -5.31 1.20 -7.98
C PRO A 16 -5.45 2.71 -7.80
N LEU A 17 -4.84 3.22 -6.74
CA LEU A 17 -4.79 4.64 -6.42
C LEU A 17 -3.39 5.17 -6.72
N GLU A 18 -3.22 6.48 -6.63
CA GLU A 18 -1.91 7.12 -6.78
C GLU A 18 -0.91 6.56 -5.77
N SER A 19 0.28 6.22 -6.25
CA SER A 19 1.40 5.84 -5.39
C SER A 19 1.87 7.06 -4.61
N ILE A 20 2.18 6.84 -3.34
CA ILE A 20 2.69 7.86 -2.44
C ILE A 20 4.20 7.68 -2.38
N VAL A 21 4.95 8.67 -2.85
CA VAL A 21 6.41 8.69 -2.71
C VAL A 21 6.75 9.17 -1.31
N HIS A 22 7.53 8.38 -0.58
CA HIS A 22 7.98 8.70 0.77
C HIS A 22 9.47 8.37 0.90
N GLU A 23 10.31 9.40 1.04
CA GLU A 23 11.77 9.27 1.26
C GLU A 23 12.44 8.26 0.32
N ASP A 24 12.20 8.40 -0.99
CA ASP A 24 12.75 7.51 -2.05
C ASP A 24 12.08 6.12 -2.13
N TYR A 25 11.04 5.85 -1.35
CA TYR A 25 10.25 4.62 -1.44
C TYR A 25 8.85 4.87 -2.03
N GLU A 26 8.44 4.03 -2.99
CA GLU A 26 7.10 4.07 -3.59
C GLU A 26 6.11 3.21 -2.79
N ILE A 27 5.22 3.87 -2.04
CA ILE A 27 4.10 3.22 -1.36
C ILE A 27 2.94 3.10 -2.34
N LYS A 28 2.64 1.88 -2.77
CA LYS A 28 1.50 1.62 -3.67
C LYS A 28 0.19 1.73 -2.88
N SER A 29 -0.78 2.43 -3.45
CA SER A 29 -2.12 2.59 -2.85
C SER A 29 -3.16 1.81 -3.65
N LEU A 30 -4.08 1.14 -2.96
CA LEU A 30 -5.15 0.35 -3.58
C LEU A 30 -6.44 0.56 -2.79
N LYS A 31 -7.50 1.03 -3.45
CA LYS A 31 -8.82 1.04 -2.84
C LYS A 31 -9.40 -0.37 -2.88
N HIS A 32 -9.59 -0.99 -1.73
CA HIS A 32 -10.23 -2.29 -1.63
C HIS A 32 -11.72 -2.14 -1.97
N GLY A 33 -12.16 -2.70 -3.09
CA GLY A 33 -13.52 -2.44 -3.55
C GLY A 33 -14.60 -3.18 -2.76
N ASN A 34 -14.26 -4.17 -1.93
CA ASN A 34 -15.21 -4.81 -1.03
C ASN A 34 -15.46 -3.99 0.26
N THR A 35 -14.42 -3.44 0.89
CA THR A 35 -14.57 -2.66 2.15
C THR A 35 -14.58 -1.15 1.92
N GLY A 36 -14.23 -0.67 0.74
CA GLY A 36 -14.05 0.76 0.44
C GLY A 36 -12.81 1.39 1.08
N LEU A 37 -12.04 0.64 1.88
CA LEU A 37 -10.84 1.12 2.56
C LEU A 37 -9.69 1.29 1.56
N VAL A 38 -8.84 2.28 1.81
CA VAL A 38 -7.58 2.44 1.08
C VAL A 38 -6.52 1.61 1.78
N LEU A 39 -5.89 0.70 1.04
CA LEU A 39 -4.76 -0.10 1.45
C LEU A 39 -3.48 0.49 0.89
N TYR A 40 -2.44 0.51 1.71
CA TYR A 40 -1.12 0.99 1.39
C TYR A 40 -0.13 -0.17 1.50
N LYS A 41 0.66 -0.38 0.45
CA LYS A 41 1.70 -1.40 0.40
C LYS A 41 2.98 -0.87 1.03
N TYR A 42 3.50 -1.58 2.02
CA TYR A 42 4.69 -1.16 2.76
C TYR A 42 5.53 -2.37 3.21
N PRO A 43 6.83 -2.20 3.44
CA PRO A 43 7.68 -3.25 3.99
C PRO A 43 7.41 -3.39 5.49
N SER A 44 7.03 -4.59 5.94
CA SER A 44 6.71 -4.84 7.35
C SER A 44 7.83 -5.60 8.05
N ARG A 45 8.37 -5.03 9.12
CA ARG A 45 9.41 -5.69 9.96
C ARG A 45 8.95 -7.04 10.52
N LEU A 46 7.65 -7.18 10.82
CA LEU A 46 7.07 -8.43 11.35
C LEU A 46 7.19 -9.59 10.35
N TYR A 47 7.16 -9.27 9.06
CA TYR A 47 7.27 -10.23 7.97
C TYR A 47 8.62 -10.09 7.26
N ASN A 48 9.71 -9.90 8.00
CA ASN A 48 11.07 -9.79 7.43
C ASN A 48 11.21 -8.76 6.31
N TRP A 49 10.49 -7.64 6.43
CA TRP A 49 10.44 -6.55 5.44
C TRP A 49 9.76 -6.92 4.11
N GLU A 50 8.95 -7.97 4.10
CA GLU A 50 8.07 -8.29 2.98
C GLU A 50 6.99 -7.21 2.79
N GLY A 51 6.50 -7.11 1.55
CA GLY A 51 5.50 -6.13 1.15
C GLY A 51 4.11 -6.50 1.64
N CYS A 52 3.71 -5.95 2.78
CA CYS A 52 2.38 -6.10 3.37
C CYS A 52 1.44 -4.98 2.94
N TRP A 53 0.13 -5.20 3.09
CA TRP A 53 -0.90 -4.20 2.89
C TRP A 53 -1.51 -3.81 4.23
N THR A 54 -1.66 -2.50 4.46
CA THR A 54 -2.36 -1.96 5.64
C THR A 54 -3.35 -0.89 5.22
N SER A 55 -4.47 -0.78 5.92
CA SER A 55 -5.39 0.35 5.71
C SER A 55 -4.92 1.65 6.36
N CYS A 56 -3.89 1.59 7.20
CA CYS A 56 -3.39 2.73 7.96
C CYS A 56 -2.15 3.35 7.30
N LEU A 57 -2.29 4.58 6.80
CA LEU A 57 -1.20 5.31 6.14
C LEU A 57 -0.03 5.58 7.10
N GLU A 58 -0.31 5.90 8.36
CA GLU A 58 0.75 6.14 9.36
C GLU A 58 1.57 4.88 9.63
N SER A 59 0.92 3.71 9.74
CA SER A 59 1.62 2.43 9.89
C SER A 59 2.47 2.10 8.67
N ALA A 60 1.98 2.41 7.47
CA ALA A 60 2.72 2.22 6.22
C ALA A 60 3.98 3.10 6.18
N ARG A 61 3.85 4.40 6.48
CA ARG A 61 4.97 5.35 6.55
C ARG A 61 6.00 4.91 7.58
N THR A 62 5.57 4.58 8.80
CA THR A 62 6.46 4.12 9.87
C THR A 62 7.22 2.85 9.48
N GLY A 63 6.59 1.92 8.78
CA GLY A 63 7.25 0.71 8.29
C GLY A 63 8.30 0.99 7.22
N VAL A 64 7.96 1.88 6.27
CA VAL A 64 8.90 2.38 5.26
C VAL A 64 10.08 3.11 5.90
N GLU A 65 9.83 4.05 6.81
CA GLU A 65 10.88 4.82 7.50
C GLU A 65 11.87 3.88 8.21
N LYS A 66 11.35 2.89 8.95
CA LYS A 66 12.19 1.89 9.62
C LYS A 66 12.97 1.01 8.63
N PHE A 67 12.38 0.69 7.48
CA PHE A 67 13.05 -0.07 6.42
C PHE A 67 14.19 0.75 5.79
N LEU A 68 13.93 2.03 5.48
CA LEU A 68 14.90 2.99 4.98
C LEU A 68 16.07 3.19 5.96
N GLN A 69 15.79 3.32 7.25
CA GLN A 69 16.82 3.38 8.29
C GLN A 69 17.66 2.09 8.33
N GLN A 70 17.02 0.92 8.22
CA GLN A 70 17.73 -0.36 8.23
C GLN A 70 18.66 -0.51 7.02
N ILE A 71 18.18 -0.20 5.81
CA ILE A 71 19.02 -0.27 4.60
C ILE A 71 20.14 0.76 4.63
N ASN A 72 19.91 1.95 5.20
CA ASN A 72 20.94 2.99 5.32
C ASN A 72 22.03 2.55 6.29
N ASN A 73 21.67 2.02 7.46
CA ASN A 73 22.63 1.47 8.42
C ASN A 73 23.46 0.32 7.81
N LYS A 74 22.85 -0.54 6.98
CA LYS A 74 23.56 -1.61 6.26
C LYS A 74 24.57 -1.09 5.24
N LYS A 75 24.32 0.07 4.62
CA LYS A 75 25.23 0.69 3.65
C LYS A 75 26.46 1.30 4.32
N THR A 76 26.34 1.78 5.56
CA THR A 76 27.44 2.43 6.29
C THR A 76 28.41 1.45 6.96
N SER A 77 28.10 0.15 6.98
CA SER A 77 29.02 -0.90 7.50
C SER A 77 29.90 -1.54 6.42
N LYS A 78 30.17 -0.86 5.31
CA LYS A 78 31.02 -1.38 4.23
C LYS A 78 32.22 -0.48 3.96
#